data_AF-A0A2W5NUB0-F1
#
_entry.id   AF-A0A2W5NUB0-F1
#
_cell.length_a   1.000
_cell.length_b   1.000
_cell.length_c   1.000
_cell.angle_alpha   90.00
_cell.angle_beta   90.00
_cell.angle_gamma   90.00
#
_symmetry.space_group_name_H-M   'P 1'
#
loop_
_entity.id
_entity.type
_entity.pdbx_description
1 polymer ?
#
loop_
_entity_poly.entity_id
_entity_poly.type
_entity_poly.pdbx_seq_one_letter_code
_entity_poly.pdbx_strand_id
1 'polypeptide(L)'
;MTLQKILAPLVGIGLLIAAWRSYGWLGVAFVATGIVMFLLLHFNRTMTVLKRAADRPMGYVGSAVMLNAKLKPKMTLLHVVAMTRSLGLQRTPKDEQPE
;
A
#
# COMPACT_ATOMS: atom_id res chain seq x y z
N MET A 1 -1.40 -13.93 -7.07
CA MET A 1 -0.27 -14.30 -6.19
C MET A 1 -0.59 -13.93 -4.75
N THR A 2 -1.44 -14.72 -4.11
CA THR A 2 -1.94 -14.52 -2.73
C THR A 2 -1.03 -15.15 -1.67
N LEU A 3 -0.09 -16.01 -2.08
CA LEU A 3 0.78 -16.75 -1.16
C LEU A 3 1.67 -15.83 -0.33
N GLN A 4 2.29 -14.81 -0.95
CA GLN A 4 3.11 -13.81 -0.23
C GLN A 4 2.30 -13.01 0.81
N LYS A 5 1.02 -12.75 0.51
CA LYS A 5 0.11 -11.98 1.37
C LYS A 5 -0.31 -12.76 2.62
N ILE A 6 -0.28 -14.10 2.54
CA ILE A 6 -0.59 -15.03 3.63
C ILE A 6 0.69 -15.46 4.37
N LEU A 7 1.81 -15.56 3.66
CA LEU A 7 3.09 -15.98 4.22
C LEU A 7 3.64 -14.95 5.21
N ALA A 8 3.53 -13.65 4.89
CA ALA A 8 4.00 -12.57 5.76
C ALA A 8 3.39 -12.60 7.19
N PRO A 9 2.05 -12.68 7.37
CA PRO A 9 1.47 -12.77 8.71
C PRO A 9 1.79 -14.11 9.40
N LEU A 10 1.84 -15.23 8.65
CA LEU A 10 2.23 -16.53 9.22
C LEU A 10 3.65 -16.53 9.77
N VAL A 11 4.59 -15.92 9.04
CA VAL A 11 5.98 -15.75 9.50
C VAL A 11 6.04 -14.87 10.75
N GLY A 12 5.27 -13.79 10.80
CA GLY A 12 5.18 -12.92 11.99
C GLY A 12 4.69 -13.66 13.24
N ILE A 13 3.65 -14.49 13.10
CA ILE A 13 3.12 -15.31 14.19
C ILE A 13 4.14 -16.39 14.60
N GLY A 14 4.78 -17.05 13.64
CA GLY A 14 5.80 -18.06 13.89
C GLY A 14 7.02 -17.50 14.65
N LEU A 15 7.48 -16.30 14.27
CA LEU A 15 8.58 -15.61 14.95
C LEU A 15 8.20 -15.21 16.39
N LEU A 16 6.97 -14.78 16.64
CA LEU A 16 6.50 -14.48 18.00
C LEU A 16 6.49 -15.73 18.89
N ILE A 17 6.01 -16.86 18.38
CA ILE A 17 5.99 -18.13 19.13
C ILE A 17 7.41 -18.62 19.42
N ALA A 18 8.31 -18.55 18.43
CA ALA A 18 9.71 -18.94 18.59
C ALA A 18 10.46 -18.03 19.58
N ALA A 19 10.20 -16.72 19.54
CA ALA A 19 10.81 -15.74 20.44
C ALA A 19 10.32 -15.90 21.89
N TRP A 20 9.03 -16.18 22.08
CA TRP A 20 8.47 -16.45 23.40
C TRP A 20 9.08 -17.71 24.04
N ARG A 21 9.30 -18.76 23.25
CA ARG A 21 9.88 -20.02 23.73
C ARG A 21 11.38 -19.93 24.05
N SER A 22 12.12 -19.02 23.41
CA SER A 22 13.59 -18.92 23.57
C SER A 22 14.01 -17.84 24.57
N TYR A 23 13.40 -16.66 24.53
CA TYR A 23 13.80 -15.48 25.32
C TYR A 23 12.65 -14.88 26.15
N GLY A 24 11.49 -15.54 26.21
CA GLY A 24 10.34 -15.07 26.97
C GLY A 24 9.86 -13.69 26.49
N TRP A 25 9.67 -12.77 27.44
CA TRP A 25 9.15 -11.42 27.17
C TRP A 25 10.13 -10.51 26.41
N LEU A 26 11.44 -10.68 26.60
CA LEU A 26 12.46 -9.92 25.86
C LEU A 26 12.45 -10.25 24.36
N GLY A 27 12.27 -11.53 24.02
CA GLY A 27 12.13 -11.96 22.63
C GLY A 27 10.89 -11.39 21.95
N VAL A 28 9.76 -11.38 22.65
CA VAL A 28 8.50 -10.80 22.14
C VAL A 28 8.65 -9.30 21.88
N ALA A 29 9.27 -8.56 22.80
CA ALA A 29 9.52 -7.13 22.61
C ALA A 29 10.37 -6.86 21.36
N PHE A 30 11.43 -7.64 21.14
CA PHE A 30 12.29 -7.49 19.97
C PHE A 30 11.55 -7.75 18.64
N VAL A 31 10.77 -8.83 18.58
CA VAL A 31 9.97 -9.15 17.39
C VAL A 31 8.88 -8.09 17.15
N ALA A 32 8.22 -7.63 18.21
CA ALA A 32 7.22 -6.57 18.11
C ALA A 32 7.83 -5.29 17.54
N THR A 33 9.00 -4.86 18.01
CA THR A 33 9.72 -3.70 17.46
C THR A 33 10.05 -3.89 15.97
N GLY A 34 10.52 -5.08 15.57
CA GLY A 34 10.79 -5.41 14.18
C GLY A 34 9.54 -5.35 13.29
N ILE A 35 8.41 -5.87 13.78
CA ILE A 35 7.11 -5.81 13.08
C ILE A 35 6.66 -4.36 12.92
N VAL A 36 6.73 -3.55 13.98
CA VAL A 36 6.35 -2.14 13.94
C VAL A 36 7.22 -1.38 12.93
N MET A 37 8.54 -1.59 12.94
CA MET A 37 9.44 -0.97 11.97
C MET A 37 9.10 -1.38 10.53
N PHE A 38 8.85 -2.66 10.29
CA PHE A 38 8.43 -3.15 8.98
C PHE A 38 7.12 -2.48 8.51
N LEU A 39 6.13 -2.35 9.40
CA LEU A 39 4.86 -1.69 9.12
C LEU A 39 5.07 -0.21 8.75
N LEU A 40 5.90 0.51 9.52
CA LEU A 40 6.21 1.92 9.26
C LEU A 40 6.90 2.11 7.91
N LEU A 41 7.84 1.23 7.54
CA LEU A 41 8.47 1.28 6.22
C LEU A 41 7.46 1.04 5.10
N HIS A 42 6.56 0.08 5.28
CA HIS A 42 5.50 -0.20 4.31
C HIS A 42 4.55 1.00 4.15
N PHE A 43 4.19 1.63 5.27
CA PHE A 43 3.37 2.83 5.28
C PHE A 43 4.08 4.01 4.58
N ASN A 44 5.33 4.30 4.95
CA ASN A 44 6.12 5.39 4.35
C ASN A 44 6.30 5.21 2.84
N ARG A 45 6.54 3.97 2.37
CA ARG A 45 6.62 3.66 0.95
C ARG A 45 5.31 3.98 0.23
N THR A 46 4.19 3.60 0.83
CA THR A 46 2.85 3.86 0.30
C THR A 46 2.57 5.37 0.24
N MET A 47 2.88 6.09 1.32
CA MET A 47 2.70 7.53 1.42
C MET A 47 3.54 8.30 0.40
N THR A 48 4.75 7.81 0.10
CA THR A 48 5.62 8.40 -0.93
C THR A 48 4.99 8.33 -2.33
N VAL A 49 4.27 7.24 -2.64
CA VAL A 49 3.55 7.11 -3.92
C VAL A 49 2.39 8.09 -3.98
N LEU A 50 1.62 8.20 -2.89
CA LEU A 50 0.49 9.14 -2.80
C LEU A 50 0.95 10.59 -2.90
N LYS A 51 2.03 10.96 -2.21
CA LYS A 51 2.63 12.30 -2.26
C LYS A 51 3.05 12.68 -3.68
N ARG A 52 3.70 11.76 -4.41
CA ARG A 52 4.06 11.95 -5.83
C ARG A 52 2.87 12.09 -6.77
N ALA A 53 1.71 11.54 -6.42
CA ALA A 53 0.47 11.71 -7.17
C ALA A 53 -0.22 13.04 -6.83
N ALA A 54 -0.09 13.51 -5.59
CA ALA A 54 -0.61 14.80 -5.12
C ALA A 54 0.17 15.99 -5.70
N ASP A 55 1.49 15.88 -5.83
CA ASP A 55 2.36 16.95 -6.35
C ASP A 55 2.27 17.14 -7.88
N ARG A 56 1.44 16.36 -8.58
CA ARG A 56 1.21 16.47 -10.03
C ARG A 56 -0.11 17.16 -10.34
N PRO A 57 -0.23 17.83 -11.50
CA PRO A 57 -1.48 18.48 -11.90
C PRO A 57 -2.66 17.51 -11.83
N MET A 58 -3.71 17.94 -11.12
CA MET A 58 -4.91 17.14 -10.91
C MET A 58 -5.65 16.91 -12.24
N GLY A 59 -6.05 15.67 -12.49
CA GLY A 59 -6.82 15.26 -13.68
C GLY A 59 -6.07 15.23 -15.00
N TYR A 60 -4.74 15.35 -15.00
CA TYR A 60 -3.94 15.25 -16.21
C TYR A 60 -3.20 13.91 -16.31
N VAL A 61 -3.27 13.28 -17.48
CA VAL A 61 -2.50 12.08 -17.83
C VAL A 61 -1.73 12.34 -19.12
N GLY A 62 -0.50 11.84 -19.22
CA GLY A 62 0.36 12.12 -20.37
C GLY A 62 -0.19 11.60 -21.72
N SER A 63 -1.00 10.54 -21.70
CA SER A 63 -1.71 10.05 -22.89
C SER A 63 -2.89 9.18 -22.46
N ALA A 64 -4.09 9.54 -22.91
CA ALA A 64 -5.30 8.76 -22.68
C ALA A 64 -5.25 7.38 -23.37
N VAL A 65 -4.65 7.31 -24.57
CA VAL A 65 -4.55 6.08 -25.37
C VAL A 65 -3.64 5.06 -24.70
N MET A 66 -2.45 5.50 -24.23
CA MET A 66 -1.51 4.61 -23.56
C MET A 66 -2.04 4.14 -22.20
N LEU A 67 -2.78 4.99 -21.48
CA LEU A 67 -3.45 4.59 -20.23
C LEU A 67 -4.51 3.52 -20.51
N ASN A 68 -5.39 3.73 -21.49
CA ASN A 68 -6.41 2.76 -21.88
C ASN A 68 -5.81 1.40 -22.25
N ALA A 69 -4.71 1.39 -22.99
CA ALA A 69 -4.02 0.16 -23.37
C ALA A 69 -3.39 -0.61 -22.19
N LYS A 70 -3.02 0.08 -21.10
CA LYS A 70 -2.41 -0.54 -19.91
C LYS A 70 -3.43 -0.93 -18.83
N LEU A 71 -4.62 -0.33 -18.86
CA LEU A 71 -5.69 -0.65 -17.92
C LEU A 71 -6.18 -2.08 -18.10
N LYS A 72 -6.38 -2.78 -17.00
CA LYS A 72 -6.94 -4.14 -16.98
C LYS A 72 -8.05 -4.24 -15.93
N PRO A 73 -9.07 -5.08 -16.16
CA PRO A 73 -10.06 -5.37 -15.14
C PRO A 73 -9.39 -5.84 -13.83
N LYS A 74 -10.00 -5.47 -12.70
CA LYS A 74 -9.56 -5.87 -11.34
C LYS A 74 -8.23 -5.25 -10.86
N MET A 75 -7.75 -4.18 -11.50
CA MET A 75 -6.66 -3.38 -10.94
C MET A 75 -7.10 -2.68 -9.66
N THR A 76 -6.16 -2.51 -8.72
CA THR A 76 -6.38 -1.72 -7.51
C THR A 76 -6.30 -0.23 -7.82
N LEU A 77 -7.05 0.61 -7.10
CA LEU A 77 -7.00 2.07 -7.28
C LEU A 77 -5.58 2.62 -7.11
N LEU A 78 -4.81 2.07 -6.17
CA LEU A 78 -3.41 2.44 -5.97
C LEU A 78 -2.55 2.18 -7.21
N HIS A 79 -2.78 1.07 -7.92
CA HIS A 79 -2.07 0.78 -9.16
C HIS A 79 -2.44 1.78 -10.28
N VAL A 80 -3.71 2.16 -10.37
CA VAL A 80 -4.18 3.17 -11.33
C VAL A 80 -3.56 4.52 -11.02
N VAL A 81 -3.60 4.97 -9.77
CA VAL A 81 -2.99 6.24 -9.31
C VAL A 81 -1.47 6.24 -9.53
N ALA A 82 -0.79 5.11 -9.35
CA ALA A 82 0.63 4.99 -9.66
C ALA A 82 0.92 5.13 -11.17
N MET A 83 0.01 4.70 -12.03
CA MET A 83 0.14 4.78 -13.49
C MET A 83 -0.20 6.16 -14.05
N THR A 84 -1.31 6.76 -13.59
CA THR A 84 -1.74 8.11 -13.97
C THR A 84 -0.85 9.18 -13.35
N ARG A 85 -0.32 8.89 -12.16
CA ARG A 85 0.44 9.82 -11.32
C ARG A 85 -0.38 11.07 -10.99
N SER A 86 -1.69 10.96 -10.96
CA SER A 86 -2.64 12.03 -10.66
C SER A 86 -3.77 11.46 -9.80
N LEU A 87 -4.22 12.23 -8.82
CA LEU A 87 -5.33 11.85 -7.93
C LEU A 87 -6.70 11.90 -8.63
N GLY A 88 -6.79 12.56 -9.80
CA GLY A 88 -8.06 12.85 -10.48
C GLY A 88 -8.58 14.24 -10.16
N LEU A 89 -9.66 14.64 -10.84
CA LEU A 89 -10.40 15.87 -10.55
C LEU A 89 -11.77 15.46 -10.02
N GLN A 90 -12.12 15.93 -8.82
CA GLN A 90 -13.46 15.78 -8.29
C GLN A 90 -14.46 16.52 -9.20
N ARG A 91 -15.49 15.82 -9.68
CA ARG A 91 -16.52 16.40 -10.55
C ARG A 91 -17.85 16.59 -9.83
N THR A 92 -18.06 15.86 -8.75
CA THR A 92 -19.27 15.84 -7.92
C THR A 92 -19.05 16.69 -6.66
N PRO A 93 -20.08 17.35 -6.11
CA PRO A 93 -19.99 18.00 -4.82
C PRO A 93 -19.36 17.11 -3.76
N LYS A 94 -18.65 17.73 -2.81
CA LYS A 94 -18.06 17.02 -1.69
C LYS A 94 -19.18 16.27 -0.94
N ASP A 95 -18.94 14.98 -0.68
CA ASP A 95 -19.85 14.06 0.03
C ASP A 95 -21.04 13.55 -0.81
N GLU A 96 -21.07 13.81 -2.12
CA GLU A 96 -21.98 13.16 -3.07
C GLU A 96 -21.22 12.09 -3.89
N GLN A 97 -21.73 10.85 -3.89
CA GLN A 97 -21.18 9.75 -4.70
C GLN A 97 -21.96 9.63 -6.02
N PRO A 98 -21.25 9.54 -7.14
CA PRO A 98 -21.14 8.23 -7.79
C PRO A 98 -19.70 7.78 -8.09
N GLU A 99 -18.71 8.65 -7.83
CA GLU A 99 -17.27 8.41 -8.01
C GLU A 99 -16.59 7.77 -6.79
#